data_AF-A0AAD7GTJ2-F1
#
_entry.id   AF-A0AAD7GTJ2-F1
#
_cell.length_a   1.000
_cell.length_b   1.000
_cell.length_c   1.000
_cell.angle_alpha   90.00
_cell.angle_beta   90.00
_cell.angle_gamma   90.00
#
_symmetry.space_group_name_H-M   'P 1'
#
loop_
_entity.id
_entity.type
_entity.pdbx_description
1 polymer ?
#
loop_
_entity_poly.entity_id
_entity_poly.type
_entity_poly.pdbx_seq_one_letter_code
_entity_poly.pdbx_strand_id
1 'polypeptide(L)'
;MSGTPVLESAGTVFPTATAHGPVIPPAPQRASVTGTRKHLTPDSLIPLDAPTQKRTYATPSATSRKAVPAAIVKKRAHSAAFPDADDEELEALSPTASEAEIIEHKRRQNTLAARKSRKRKLEHQRGLEDAVDGLRSEVAVWRERALMAQEMLRAKGITFSFE
;
A
#
# COMPACT_ATOMS: atom_id res chain seq x y z
N MET A 1 15.35 -39.41 44.95
CA MET A 1 14.01 -39.88 44.52
C MET A 1 12.99 -38.99 45.22
N SER A 2 12.60 -37.90 44.58
CA SER A 2 11.69 -36.88 45.14
C SER A 2 10.43 -36.85 44.28
N GLY A 3 9.33 -37.33 44.84
CA GLY A 3 8.02 -37.42 44.19
C GLY A 3 7.30 -36.06 44.16
N THR A 4 6.69 -35.75 43.02
CA THR A 4 5.80 -34.60 42.83
C THR A 4 4.35 -35.01 43.11
N PRO A 5 3.56 -34.24 43.88
CA PRO A 5 2.14 -34.52 44.07
C PRO A 5 1.32 -34.06 42.86
N VAL A 6 0.32 -34.87 42.51
CA VAL A 6 -0.69 -34.64 41.47
C VAL A 6 -1.74 -33.64 41.99
N LEU A 7 -2.02 -32.59 41.22
CA LEU A 7 -3.12 -31.65 41.49
C LEU A 7 -4.39 -32.14 40.77
N GLU A 8 -5.43 -32.33 41.56
CA GLU A 8 -6.76 -32.84 41.21
C GLU A 8 -7.59 -31.79 40.45
N SER A 9 -8.21 -32.19 39.33
CA SER A 9 -9.01 -31.31 38.48
C SER A 9 -10.42 -31.13 39.03
N ALA A 10 -10.72 -29.97 39.60
CA ALA A 10 -12.09 -29.60 39.98
C ALA A 10 -12.95 -29.34 38.72
N GLY A 11 -13.91 -30.23 38.48
CA GLY A 11 -14.90 -30.07 37.42
C GLY A 11 -15.82 -28.88 37.69
N THR A 12 -15.81 -27.89 36.79
CA THR A 12 -16.79 -26.79 36.79
C THR A 12 -17.93 -27.18 35.86
N VAL A 13 -19.10 -27.44 36.43
CA VAL A 13 -20.36 -27.64 35.69
C VAL A 13 -20.93 -26.26 35.38
N PHE A 14 -21.02 -25.90 34.09
CA PHE A 14 -21.66 -24.66 33.66
C PHE A 14 -23.16 -24.90 33.38
N PRO A 15 -24.09 -24.07 33.90
CA PRO A 15 -25.50 -24.19 33.57
C PRO A 15 -25.77 -23.64 32.17
N THR A 16 -26.55 -24.39 31.37
CA THR A 16 -27.01 -23.97 30.04
C THR A 16 -28.14 -22.95 30.19
N ALA A 17 -27.86 -21.68 29.91
CA ALA A 17 -28.88 -20.66 29.76
C ALA A 17 -29.28 -20.54 28.28
N THR A 18 -30.55 -20.83 27.98
CA THR A 18 -31.15 -20.65 26.65
C THR A 18 -31.27 -19.14 26.37
N ALA A 19 -30.37 -18.59 25.56
CA ALA A 19 -30.40 -17.18 25.17
C ALA A 19 -31.04 -17.02 23.78
N HIS A 20 -32.23 -16.42 23.72
CA HIS A 20 -32.73 -15.79 22.51
C HIS A 20 -31.90 -14.52 22.24
N GLY A 21 -30.87 -14.67 21.40
CA GLY A 21 -29.97 -13.57 21.03
C GLY A 21 -30.58 -12.65 19.96
N PRO A 22 -30.17 -11.36 19.93
CA PRO A 22 -30.60 -10.42 18.90
C PRO A 22 -30.08 -10.86 17.52
N VAL A 23 -30.91 -10.70 16.48
CA VAL A 23 -30.53 -10.95 15.08
C VAL A 23 -29.43 -9.94 14.70
N ILE A 24 -28.19 -10.40 14.63
CA ILE A 24 -27.04 -9.59 14.18
C ILE A 24 -27.17 -9.45 12.65
N PRO A 25 -27.18 -8.22 12.10
CA PRO A 25 -27.18 -8.04 10.64
C PRO A 25 -25.93 -8.68 10.02
N PRO A 26 -26.01 -9.21 8.79
CA PRO A 26 -24.87 -9.84 8.13
C PRO A 26 -23.70 -8.85 8.06
N ALA A 27 -22.53 -9.30 8.50
CA ALA A 27 -21.32 -8.49 8.50
C ALA A 27 -21.04 -7.97 7.07
N PRO A 28 -20.63 -6.69 6.92
CA PRO A 28 -20.32 -6.14 5.61
C PRO A 28 -19.24 -7.00 4.94
N GLN A 29 -19.51 -7.46 3.72
CA GLN A 29 -18.54 -8.21 2.94
C GLN A 29 -17.23 -7.43 2.88
N ARG A 30 -16.13 -8.09 3.21
CA ARG A 30 -14.81 -7.47 3.23
C ARG A 30 -14.50 -6.99 1.82
N ALA A 31 -14.50 -5.67 1.64
CA ALA A 31 -14.10 -5.07 0.38
C ALA A 31 -12.70 -5.58 0.02
N SER A 32 -12.48 -5.91 -1.25
CA SER A 32 -11.16 -6.27 -1.76
C SER A 32 -10.17 -5.21 -1.30
N VAL A 33 -9.12 -5.63 -0.59
CA VAL A 33 -8.11 -4.72 -0.05
C VAL A 33 -7.22 -4.28 -1.19
N THR A 34 -7.70 -3.32 -1.97
CA THR A 34 -6.87 -2.51 -2.84
C THR A 34 -6.10 -1.59 -1.88
N GLY A 35 -4.77 -1.59 -1.92
CA GLY A 35 -3.92 -0.90 -0.92
C GLY A 35 -4.04 0.63 -0.85
N THR A 36 -5.14 1.21 -1.33
CA THR A 36 -5.49 2.62 -1.44
C THR A 36 -6.95 2.83 -0.98
N ARG A 37 -7.28 4.06 -0.56
CA ARG A 37 -8.67 4.39 -0.17
C ARG A 37 -9.56 4.42 -1.41
N LYS A 38 -10.83 4.01 -1.26
CA LYS A 38 -11.83 4.08 -2.33
C LYS A 38 -11.95 5.53 -2.85
N HIS A 39 -11.99 5.68 -4.18
CA HIS A 39 -12.11 6.97 -4.89
C HIS A 39 -10.94 7.96 -4.67
N LEU A 40 -9.77 7.48 -4.25
CA LEU A 40 -8.60 8.35 -4.15
C LEU A 40 -7.98 8.55 -5.54
N THR A 41 -7.93 9.80 -6.01
CA THR A 41 -7.27 10.20 -7.25
C THR A 41 -5.87 10.76 -6.94
N PRO A 42 -4.93 10.77 -7.91
CA PRO A 42 -3.61 11.37 -7.68
C PRO A 42 -3.71 12.86 -7.35
N ASP A 43 -4.72 13.56 -7.89
CA ASP A 43 -4.99 14.98 -7.63
C ASP A 43 -5.59 15.23 -6.24
N SER A 44 -6.24 14.22 -5.65
CA SER A 44 -6.73 14.26 -4.27
C SER A 44 -5.62 14.08 -3.24
N LEU A 45 -4.39 13.72 -3.65
CA LEU A 45 -3.25 13.65 -2.74
C LEU A 45 -2.78 15.05 -2.35
N ILE A 46 -2.11 15.12 -1.19
CA ILE A 46 -1.49 16.37 -0.73
C ILE A 46 -0.46 16.82 -1.79
N PRO A 47 -0.56 18.04 -2.35
CA PRO A 47 0.38 18.54 -3.35
C PRO A 47 1.82 18.54 -2.84
N LEU A 48 2.79 18.43 -3.76
CA LEU A 48 4.22 18.45 -3.41
C LEU A 48 4.59 19.77 -2.74
N ASP A 49 4.10 20.89 -3.26
CA ASP A 49 4.32 22.25 -2.74
C ASP A 49 3.53 22.57 -1.45
N ALA A 50 2.69 21.65 -0.97
CA ALA A 50 1.90 21.93 0.24
C ALA A 50 2.83 22.11 1.46
N PRO A 51 2.61 23.11 2.32
CA PRO A 51 3.46 23.37 3.48
C PRO A 51 3.69 22.15 4.37
N THR A 52 4.93 21.96 4.83
CA THR A 52 5.26 20.91 5.82
C THR A 52 5.12 21.45 7.23
N GLN A 53 4.35 20.78 8.06
CA GLN A 53 4.15 21.19 9.45
C GLN A 53 5.43 20.96 10.29
N LYS A 54 5.90 22.02 10.96
CA LYS A 54 7.03 21.93 11.91
C LYS A 54 6.66 21.13 13.16
N ARG A 55 7.64 20.42 13.72
CA ARG A 55 7.49 19.64 14.97
C ARG A 55 8.04 20.44 16.15
N THR A 56 7.24 20.64 17.20
CA THR A 56 7.54 21.52 18.35
C THR A 56 7.97 20.77 19.62
N TYR A 57 8.58 19.59 19.49
CA TYR A 57 8.99 18.81 20.68
C TYR A 57 10.04 19.58 21.51
N ALA A 58 9.76 19.74 22.80
CA ALA A 58 10.69 20.37 23.75
C ALA A 58 11.90 19.46 24.07
N THR A 59 11.70 18.13 24.01
CA THR A 59 12.76 17.13 24.17
C THR A 59 13.01 16.42 22.85
N PRO A 60 14.24 15.93 22.58
CA PRO A 60 14.46 15.05 21.45
C PRO A 60 13.50 13.86 21.51
N SER A 61 12.93 13.47 20.37
CA SER A 61 12.08 12.26 20.31
C SER A 61 12.84 11.08 20.91
N ALA A 62 12.16 10.16 21.59
CA ALA A 62 12.78 8.94 22.15
C ALA A 62 13.55 8.11 21.10
N THR A 63 13.23 8.31 19.82
CA THR A 63 13.89 7.70 18.66
C THR A 63 14.98 8.57 18.01
N SER A 64 15.21 9.79 18.51
CA SER A 64 15.93 10.85 17.81
C SER A 64 17.44 10.63 17.71
N ARG A 65 18.05 9.79 18.56
CA ARG A 65 19.47 9.44 18.46
C ARG A 65 19.73 8.04 18.99
N LYS A 66 19.88 7.09 18.07
CA LYS A 66 20.76 5.93 18.25
C LYS A 66 21.81 6.04 17.15
N ALA A 67 23.09 5.82 17.49
CA ALA A 67 24.16 5.82 16.51
C ALA A 67 23.76 4.95 15.32
N VAL A 68 23.79 5.52 14.11
CA VAL A 68 23.34 4.85 12.89
C VAL A 68 24.22 3.60 12.71
N PRO A 69 23.66 2.38 12.75
CA PRO A 69 24.45 1.16 12.61
C PRO A 69 25.27 1.19 11.32
N ALA A 70 26.50 0.66 11.35
CA ALA A 70 27.45 0.70 10.23
C ALA A 70 26.87 0.15 8.91
N ALA A 71 25.91 -0.78 8.98
CA ALA A 71 25.19 -1.30 7.82
C ALA A 71 24.37 -0.23 7.07
N ILE A 72 23.87 0.79 7.75
CA ILE A 72 23.13 1.92 7.15
C ILE A 72 24.11 2.93 6.55
N VAL A 73 25.30 3.08 7.12
CA VAL A 73 26.37 3.94 6.56
C VAL A 73 26.81 3.44 5.18
N LYS A 74 26.95 2.12 4.98
CA LYS A 74 27.24 1.53 3.65
C LYS A 74 26.12 1.79 2.62
N LYS A 75 24.86 1.81 3.03
CA LYS A 75 23.73 2.09 2.10
C LYS A 75 23.69 3.55 1.64
N ARG A 76 24.17 4.51 2.44
CA ARG A 76 24.33 5.90 2.02
C ARG A 76 25.38 6.10 0.92
N ALA A 77 26.36 5.20 0.80
CA ALA A 77 27.31 5.23 -0.31
C ALA A 77 26.62 4.92 -1.65
N HIS A 78 25.56 4.11 -1.66
CA HIS A 78 24.80 3.79 -2.87
C HIS A 78 23.89 4.94 -3.32
N SER A 79 23.34 5.74 -2.40
CA SER A 79 22.59 6.95 -2.78
C SER A 79 23.50 8.05 -3.33
N ALA A 80 24.76 8.13 -2.89
CA ALA A 80 25.75 9.04 -3.47
C ALA A 80 26.11 8.71 -4.93
N ALA A 81 25.89 7.47 -5.38
CA ALA A 81 26.15 7.03 -6.74
C ALA A 81 24.99 7.35 -7.73
N PHE A 82 23.80 7.71 -7.22
CA PHE A 82 22.63 8.04 -8.04
C PHE A 82 21.94 9.32 -7.51
N PRO A 83 22.56 10.49 -7.70
CA PRO A 83 22.06 11.77 -7.17
C PRO A 83 20.73 12.23 -7.82
N ASP A 84 20.39 11.70 -8.99
CA ASP A 84 19.33 12.21 -9.87
C ASP A 84 17.92 11.69 -9.55
N ALA A 85 17.78 10.71 -8.65
CA ALA A 85 16.52 9.98 -8.52
C ALA A 85 15.49 10.66 -7.60
N ASP A 86 15.93 11.34 -6.53
CA ASP A 86 15.02 11.68 -5.41
C ASP A 86 15.32 12.98 -4.62
N ASP A 87 16.43 13.70 -4.86
CA ASP A 87 16.91 14.76 -3.95
C ASP A 87 16.78 16.22 -4.46
N GLU A 88 16.25 16.45 -5.67
CA GLU A 88 16.32 17.78 -6.33
C GLU A 88 15.37 18.86 -5.76
N GLU A 89 14.43 18.52 -4.89
CA GLU A 89 13.34 19.46 -4.54
C GLU A 89 13.65 20.37 -3.34
N LEU A 90 14.75 20.16 -2.63
CA LEU A 90 15.12 20.99 -1.48
C LEU A 90 16.52 21.56 -1.61
N GLU A 91 16.62 22.89 -1.45
CA GLU A 91 17.89 23.61 -1.39
C GLU A 91 18.87 22.92 -0.43
N ALA A 92 20.10 22.76 -0.88
CA ALA A 92 21.16 22.19 -0.07
C ALA A 92 21.36 23.07 1.18
N LEU A 93 21.39 22.44 2.35
CA LEU A 93 21.68 23.15 3.59
C LEU A 93 23.09 23.75 3.54
N SER A 94 23.24 24.93 4.14
CA SER A 94 24.55 25.53 4.39
C SER A 94 25.45 24.57 5.18
N PRO A 95 26.77 24.49 4.91
CA PRO A 95 27.70 23.64 5.65
C PRO A 95 27.81 23.99 7.14
N THR A 96 27.31 25.17 7.55
CA THR A 96 27.26 25.62 8.97
C THR A 96 25.89 25.41 9.61
N ALA A 97 24.98 24.66 8.96
CA ALA A 97 23.63 24.44 9.47
C ALA A 97 23.62 23.77 10.85
N SER A 98 22.73 24.23 11.72
CA SER A 98 22.58 23.65 13.05
C SER A 98 22.06 22.21 12.98
N GLU A 99 22.32 21.40 14.01
CA GLU A 99 21.81 20.01 14.05
C GLU A 99 20.28 19.96 13.92
N ALA A 100 19.58 20.97 14.44
CA ALA A 100 18.13 21.09 14.34
C ALA A 100 17.66 21.34 12.90
N GLU A 101 18.35 22.23 12.17
CA GLU A 101 18.08 22.51 10.75
C GLU A 101 18.32 21.27 9.88
N ILE A 102 19.41 20.53 10.14
CA ILE A 102 19.70 19.27 9.44
C ILE A 102 18.59 18.24 9.64
N ILE A 103 18.04 18.14 10.85
CA ILE A 103 16.94 17.23 11.15
C ILE A 103 15.65 17.67 10.46
N GLU A 104 15.34 18.97 10.47
CA GLU A 104 14.14 19.52 9.82
C GLU A 104 14.19 19.34 8.31
N HIS A 105 15.33 19.60 7.68
CA HIS A 105 15.54 19.39 6.26
C HIS A 105 15.34 17.92 5.85
N LYS A 106 15.93 16.98 6.58
CA LYS A 106 15.71 15.53 6.33
C LYS A 106 14.26 15.11 6.50
N ARG A 107 13.53 15.73 7.44
CA ARG A 107 12.08 15.48 7.60
C ARG A 107 11.30 16.03 6.42
N ARG A 108 11.66 17.21 5.92
CA ARG A 108 11.06 17.82 4.73
C ARG A 108 11.32 16.94 3.50
N GLN A 109 12.56 16.51 3.28
CA GLN A 109 12.93 15.56 2.22
C GLN A 109 12.11 14.27 2.29
N ASN A 110 12.03 13.62 3.46
CA ASN A 110 11.24 12.40 3.61
C ASN A 110 9.74 12.62 3.36
N THR A 111 9.22 13.79 3.73
CA THR A 111 7.81 14.15 3.48
C THR A 111 7.54 14.27 1.99
N LEU A 112 8.40 14.97 1.24
CA LEU A 112 8.29 15.11 -0.21
C LEU A 112 8.43 13.76 -0.91
N ALA A 113 9.46 12.99 -0.56
CA ALA A 113 9.66 11.64 -1.08
C ALA A 113 8.45 10.73 -0.84
N ALA A 114 7.86 10.78 0.35
CA ALA A 114 6.65 10.03 0.68
C ALA A 114 5.44 10.47 -0.15
N ARG A 115 5.27 11.78 -0.40
CA ARG A 115 4.20 12.31 -1.28
C ARG A 115 4.40 11.83 -2.73
N LYS A 116 5.60 12.00 -3.30
CA LYS A 116 5.96 11.52 -4.65
C LYS A 116 5.74 10.02 -4.78
N SER A 117 6.19 9.23 -3.81
CA SER A 117 6.00 7.78 -3.78
C SER A 117 4.52 7.38 -3.79
N ARG A 118 3.69 8.04 -2.97
CA ARG A 118 2.24 7.80 -2.96
C ARG A 118 1.59 8.16 -4.30
N LYS A 119 1.97 9.29 -4.88
CA LYS A 119 1.48 9.73 -6.20
C LYS A 119 1.84 8.72 -7.29
N ARG A 120 3.12 8.36 -7.41
CA ARG A 120 3.60 7.36 -8.39
C ARG A 120 2.91 6.02 -8.25
N LYS A 121 2.71 5.55 -7.00
CA LYS A 121 2.04 4.26 -6.74
C LYS A 121 0.58 4.29 -7.21
N LEU A 122 -0.11 5.39 -6.95
CA LEU A 122 -1.51 5.56 -7.35
C LEU A 122 -1.62 5.67 -8.89
N GLU A 123 -0.76 6.45 -9.53
CA GLU A 123 -0.68 6.54 -10.99
C GLU A 123 -0.42 5.18 -11.64
N HIS A 124 0.53 4.40 -11.10
CA HIS A 124 0.82 3.06 -11.60
C HIS A 124 -0.38 2.12 -11.44
N GLN A 125 -1.05 2.15 -10.27
CA GLN A 125 -2.26 1.36 -10.04
C GLN A 125 -3.35 1.71 -11.06
N ARG A 126 -3.59 3.00 -11.29
CA ARG A 126 -4.56 3.48 -12.28
C ARG A 126 -4.21 2.99 -13.69
N GLY A 127 -2.95 3.09 -14.09
CA GLY A 127 -2.51 2.59 -15.40
C GLY A 127 -2.72 1.09 -15.58
N LEU A 128 -2.57 0.30 -14.50
CA LEU A 128 -2.90 -1.14 -14.54
C LEU A 128 -4.41 -1.39 -14.69
N GLU A 129 -5.23 -0.62 -13.98
CA GLU A 129 -6.69 -0.70 -14.07
C GLU A 129 -7.16 -0.34 -15.49
N ASP A 130 -6.65 0.77 -16.06
CA ASP A 130 -6.95 1.21 -17.42
C ASP A 130 -6.53 0.16 -18.47
N ALA A 131 -5.37 -0.48 -18.29
CA ALA A 131 -4.89 -1.54 -19.19
C ALA A 131 -5.78 -2.79 -19.13
N VAL A 132 -6.22 -3.20 -17.94
CA VAL A 132 -7.15 -4.33 -17.77
C VAL A 132 -8.48 -4.05 -18.46
N ASP A 133 -9.01 -2.84 -18.31
CA ASP A 133 -10.27 -2.46 -18.94
C ASP A 133 -10.15 -2.38 -20.47
N GLY A 134 -9.03 -1.86 -20.98
CA GLY A 134 -8.68 -1.89 -22.41
C GLY A 134 -8.66 -3.32 -22.96
N LEU A 135 -7.90 -4.22 -22.33
CA LEU A 135 -7.82 -5.62 -22.74
C LEU A 135 -9.17 -6.34 -22.68
N ARG A 136 -9.99 -6.06 -21.66
CA ARG A 136 -11.34 -6.63 -21.56
C ARG A 136 -12.23 -6.16 -22.71
N SER A 137 -12.15 -4.90 -23.10
CA SER A 137 -12.90 -4.37 -24.22
C SER A 137 -12.47 -5.00 -25.55
N GLU A 138 -11.17 -5.20 -25.76
CA GLU A 138 -10.63 -5.86 -26.94
C GLU A 138 -11.08 -7.32 -27.03
N VAL A 139 -10.98 -8.06 -25.92
CA VAL A 139 -11.48 -9.45 -25.84
C VAL A 139 -12.97 -9.51 -26.15
N ALA A 140 -13.78 -8.56 -25.67
CA ALA A 140 -15.21 -8.52 -25.98
C ALA A 140 -15.47 -8.31 -27.48
N VAL A 141 -14.79 -7.35 -28.10
CA VAL A 141 -14.90 -7.07 -29.54
C VAL A 141 -14.47 -8.27 -30.38
N TRP A 142 -13.33 -8.89 -30.05
CA TRP A 142 -12.86 -10.06 -30.78
C TRP A 142 -13.76 -11.27 -30.60
N ARG A 143 -14.31 -11.45 -29.39
CA ARG A 143 -15.30 -12.50 -29.12
C ARG A 143 -16.56 -12.29 -29.96
N GLU A 144 -17.09 -11.08 -30.01
CA GLU A 144 -18.27 -10.75 -30.82
C GLU A 144 -18.01 -11.02 -32.30
N ARG A 145 -16.87 -10.55 -32.82
CA ARG A 145 -16.46 -10.80 -34.21
C ARG A 145 -16.33 -12.28 -34.54
N ALA A 146 -15.72 -13.05 -33.63
CA ALA A 146 -15.57 -14.50 -33.81
C ALA A 146 -16.92 -15.21 -33.83
N LEU A 147 -17.84 -14.84 -32.94
CA LEU A 147 -19.20 -15.39 -32.91
C LEU A 147 -19.98 -15.06 -34.19
N MET A 148 -19.94 -13.81 -34.67
CA MET A 148 -20.58 -13.42 -35.93
C MET A 148 -20.00 -14.21 -37.12
N ALA A 149 -18.68 -14.36 -37.19
CA ALA A 149 -18.04 -15.16 -38.23
C ALA A 149 -18.45 -16.64 -38.16
N GLN A 150 -18.52 -17.20 -36.95
CA GLN A 150 -18.99 -18.56 -36.73
C GLN A 150 -20.44 -18.75 -37.18
N GLU A 151 -21.33 -17.79 -36.89
CA GLU A 151 -22.72 -17.81 -37.35
C GLU A 151 -22.83 -17.72 -38.87
N MET A 152 -22.03 -16.85 -39.52
CA MET A 152 -21.99 -16.77 -40.98
C MET A 152 -21.51 -18.07 -41.63
N LEU A 153 -20.51 -18.73 -41.06
CA LEU A 153 -20.04 -20.04 -41.54
C LEU A 153 -21.10 -21.12 -41.35
N ARG A 154 -21.76 -21.13 -40.20
CA ARG A 154 -22.86 -22.05 -39.91
C ARG A 154 -24.03 -21.85 -40.88
N ALA A 155 -24.38 -20.60 -41.21
CA ALA A 155 -25.40 -20.28 -42.21
C ALA A 155 -25.05 -20.79 -43.61
N LYS A 156 -23.75 -20.89 -43.93
CA LYS A 156 -23.23 -21.49 -45.17
C LYS A 156 -23.06 -23.02 -45.08
N GLY A 157 -23.48 -23.65 -43.99
CA GLY A 157 -23.40 -25.11 -43.80
C GLY A 157 -22.01 -25.62 -43.39
N ILE A 158 -21.07 -24.74 -43.03
CA ILE A 158 -19.73 -25.12 -42.59
C ILE A 158 -19.71 -25.15 -41.06
N THR A 159 -19.54 -26.33 -40.47
CA THR A 159 -19.41 -26.51 -39.01
C THR A 159 -17.94 -26.51 -38.61
N PHE A 160 -17.54 -25.60 -37.71
CA PHE A 160 -16.18 -25.52 -37.19
C PHE A 160 -16.14 -25.98 -35.73
N SER A 161 -15.21 -26.89 -35.41
CA SER A 161 -14.94 -27.45 -34.08
C SER A 161 -13.49 -27.12 -33.72
N PHE A 162 -13.27 -26.53 -32.54
CA PHE A 162 -11.93 -26.42 -31.97
C PHE A 162 -11.71 -27.65 -31.08
N GLU A 163 -10.73 -28.49 -31.42
CA GLU A 163 -10.17 -29.50 -30.48
C GLU A 163 -9.34 -28.82 -29.39
#